data_AF-A0A7Y7M350-F1
#
_entry.id   AF-A0A7Y7M350-F1
#
_cell.length_a   1.000
_cell.length_b   1.000
_cell.length_c   1.000
_cell.angle_alpha   90.00
_cell.angle_beta   90.00
_cell.angle_gamma   90.00
#
_symmetry.space_group_name_H-M   'P 1'
#
loop_
_entity.id
_entity.type
_entity.pdbx_description
1 polymer ?
#
loop_
_entity_poly.entity_id
_entity_poly.type
_entity_poly.pdbx_seq_one_letter_code
_entity_poly.pdbx_strand_id
1 'polypeptide(L)'
;MTSQPVERRELTVRRAPKYVPFMIAGAVVGVIVAAILTLTTNGAQQFDAGSVFGFFAVLLMLPGVGLGAVVALVIDRQSVRRAGTAMVESVPEDESGELPA
;
A
#
# COMPACT_ATOMS: atom_id res chain seq x y z
N MET A 1 -15.68 49.49 3.53
CA MET A 1 -14.55 48.54 3.62
C MET A 1 -15.12 47.21 4.09
N THR A 2 -15.56 46.38 3.14
CA THR A 2 -16.21 45.08 3.39
C THR A 2 -15.12 44.03 3.58
N SER A 3 -14.99 43.51 4.80
CA SER A 3 -14.16 42.36 5.13
C SER A 3 -14.70 41.12 4.40
N GLN A 4 -13.97 40.64 3.40
CA GLN A 4 -14.25 39.34 2.78
C GLN A 4 -13.90 38.25 3.80
N PRO A 5 -14.86 37.39 4.20
CA PRO A 5 -14.59 36.31 5.14
C PRO A 5 -13.65 35.30 4.49
N VAL A 6 -12.61 34.90 5.22
CA VAL A 6 -11.65 33.88 4.82
C VAL A 6 -12.40 32.58 4.51
N GLU A 7 -12.57 32.26 3.22
CA GLU A 7 -13.18 31.02 2.77
C GLU A 7 -12.20 29.86 3.02
N ARG A 8 -12.25 29.32 4.23
CA ARG A 8 -11.46 28.18 4.68
C ARG A 8 -11.91 26.94 3.92
N ARG A 9 -11.30 26.68 2.76
CA ARG A 9 -11.59 25.50 1.94
C ARG A 9 -10.95 24.26 2.54
N GLU A 10 -11.71 23.49 3.31
CA GLU A 10 -11.29 22.19 3.84
C GLU A 10 -11.05 21.19 2.70
N LEU A 11 -9.77 20.94 2.39
CA LEU A 11 -9.37 19.88 1.48
C LEU A 11 -9.16 18.59 2.29
N THR A 12 -10.14 17.68 2.24
CA THR A 12 -9.99 16.33 2.80
C THR A 12 -8.95 15.56 1.99
N VAL A 13 -7.73 15.47 2.51
CA VAL A 13 -6.69 14.59 1.93
C VAL A 13 -7.04 13.14 2.28
N ARG A 14 -7.66 12.43 1.34
CA ARG A 14 -7.81 10.98 1.43
C ARG A 14 -6.46 10.34 1.10
N ARG A 15 -5.68 9.95 2.11
CA ARG A 15 -4.52 9.07 1.85
C ARG A 15 -5.07 7.75 1.31
N ALA A 16 -4.75 7.43 0.05
CA ALA A 16 -5.08 6.15 -0.54
C ALA A 16 -4.23 5.05 0.13
N PRO A 17 -4.85 4.00 0.69
CA PRO A 17 -4.15 2.85 1.24
C PRO A 17 -3.24 2.17 0.22
N LYS A 18 -1.99 1.89 0.59
CA LYS A 18 -1.02 1.25 -0.31
C LYS A 18 -0.98 -0.27 -0.09
N TYR A 19 -2.02 -0.97 -0.55
CA TYR A 19 -2.10 -2.44 -0.45
C TYR A 19 -1.25 -3.18 -1.50
N VAL A 20 -0.93 -2.53 -2.63
CA VAL A 20 -0.23 -3.13 -3.78
C VAL A 20 1.13 -3.74 -3.42
N PRO A 21 2.02 -3.09 -2.65
CA PRO A 21 3.32 -3.69 -2.29
C PRO A 21 3.21 -4.99 -1.50
N PHE A 22 2.23 -5.10 -0.60
CA PHE A 22 2.00 -6.31 0.20
C PHE A 22 1.42 -7.45 -0.62
N MET A 23 0.52 -7.14 -1.56
CA MET A 23 0.02 -8.12 -2.53
C MET A 23 1.17 -8.68 -3.39
N ILE A 24 2.07 -7.80 -3.87
CA ILE A 24 3.26 -8.21 -4.63
C ILE A 24 4.17 -9.07 -3.77
N ALA A 25 4.45 -8.67 -2.52
CA ALA A 25 5.28 -9.45 -1.61
C ALA A 25 4.70 -10.85 -1.37
N GLY A 26 3.39 -10.95 -1.12
CA GLY A 26 2.70 -12.23 -0.96
C GLY A 26 2.75 -13.12 -2.20
N ALA A 27 2.56 -12.55 -3.39
CA ALA A 27 2.76 -13.25 -4.67
C ALA A 27 4.19 -13.79 -4.81
N VAL A 28 5.19 -12.95 -4.55
CA VAL A 28 6.61 -13.33 -4.65
C VAL A 28 6.94 -14.47 -3.69
N VAL A 29 6.47 -14.39 -2.44
CA VAL A 29 6.63 -15.48 -1.46
C VAL A 29 5.98 -16.77 -1.96
N GLY A 30 4.75 -16.71 -2.51
CA GLY A 30 4.08 -17.88 -3.08
C GLY A 30 4.87 -18.53 -4.22
N VAL A 31 5.43 -17.73 -5.13
CA VAL A 31 6.28 -18.21 -6.23
C VAL A 31 7.57 -18.84 -5.72
N ILE A 32 8.21 -18.26 -4.70
CA ILE A 32 9.40 -18.84 -4.06
C ILE A 32 9.07 -20.21 -3.45
N VAL A 33 7.95 -20.32 -2.73
CA VAL A 33 7.51 -21.61 -2.15
C VAL A 33 7.23 -22.63 -3.26
N ALA A 34 6.60 -22.23 -4.36
CA ALA A 34 6.35 -23.11 -5.51
C ALA A 34 7.66 -23.63 -6.14
N ALA A 35 8.68 -22.77 -6.26
CA ALA A 35 9.99 -23.16 -6.75
C ALA A 35 10.65 -24.20 -5.82
N ILE A 36 10.63 -23.95 -4.51
CA ILE A 36 11.17 -24.88 -3.50
C ILE A 36 10.45 -26.23 -3.60
N LEU A 37 9.11 -26.23 -3.61
CA LEU A 37 8.33 -27.47 -3.72
C LEU A 37 8.71 -28.26 -4.97
N THR A 38 8.76 -27.60 -6.13
CA THR A 38 9.15 -28.24 -7.39
C THR A 38 10.52 -28.89 -7.30
N LEU A 39 11.52 -28.17 -6.76
CA LEU A 39 12.87 -28.70 -6.60
C LEU A 39 12.93 -29.87 -5.59
N THR A 40 12.12 -29.84 -4.53
CA THR A 40 12.07 -30.91 -3.51
C THR A 40 11.28 -32.14 -3.91
N THR A 41 10.39 -32.05 -4.90
CA THR A 41 9.62 -33.21 -5.40
C THR A 41 10.47 -34.27 -6.11
N ASN A 42 11.81 -34.11 -6.13
CA ASN A 42 12.78 -35.07 -6.66
C ASN A 42 12.34 -35.60 -8.03
N GLY A 43 12.20 -34.66 -8.99
CA GLY A 43 11.91 -34.94 -10.39
C GLY A 43 11.00 -36.15 -10.56
N ALA A 44 9.77 -36.08 -10.04
CA ALA A 44 8.82 -37.17 -10.20
C ALA A 44 8.80 -37.54 -11.69
N GLN A 45 9.37 -38.71 -12.05
CA GLN A 45 9.68 -39.09 -13.44
C GLN A 45 8.46 -39.05 -14.36
N GLN A 46 7.27 -38.99 -13.76
CA GLN A 46 5.96 -38.88 -14.38
C GLN A 46 5.59 -37.46 -14.88
N PHE A 47 6.15 -36.37 -14.34
CA PHE A 47 5.76 -34.99 -14.69
C PHE A 47 6.96 -34.08 -14.94
N ASP A 48 6.85 -33.28 -16.00
CA ASP A 48 7.81 -32.22 -16.32
C ASP A 48 7.86 -31.15 -15.22
N ALA A 49 9.07 -30.72 -14.86
CA ALA A 49 9.30 -29.75 -13.79
C ALA A 49 8.65 -28.40 -14.06
N GLY A 50 8.59 -27.96 -15.32
CA GLY A 50 7.92 -26.72 -15.71
C GLY A 50 6.42 -26.77 -15.47
N SER A 51 5.79 -27.92 -15.72
CA SER A 51 4.37 -28.14 -15.46
C SER A 51 4.05 -28.16 -13.97
N VAL A 52 4.86 -28.84 -13.17
CA VAL A 52 4.73 -28.89 -11.69
C VAL A 52 4.91 -27.50 -11.10
N PHE A 53 5.94 -26.77 -11.55
CA PHE A 53 6.18 -25.39 -11.13
C PHE A 53 5.02 -24.48 -11.48
N GLY A 54 4.53 -24.50 -12.72
CA GLY A 54 3.42 -23.67 -13.16
C GLY A 54 2.16 -23.91 -12.33
N PHE A 55 1.84 -25.17 -12.04
CA PHE A 55 0.72 -25.54 -11.18
C PHE A 55 0.88 -24.97 -9.75
N PHE A 56 2.01 -25.24 -9.09
CA PHE A 56 2.24 -24.72 -7.74
C PHE A 56 2.34 -23.19 -7.70
N ALA A 57 2.91 -22.56 -8.73
CA ALA A 57 3.03 -21.12 -8.82
C ALA A 57 1.66 -20.46 -8.81
N VAL A 58 0.72 -20.90 -9.66
CA VAL A 58 -0.66 -20.36 -9.64
C VAL A 58 -1.36 -20.69 -8.32
N LEU A 59 -1.23 -21.93 -7.85
CA LEU A 59 -1.88 -22.42 -6.63
C LEU A 59 -1.43 -21.66 -5.37
N LEU A 60 -0.18 -21.21 -5.31
CA LEU A 60 0.36 -20.48 -4.15
C LEU A 60 0.38 -18.96 -4.34
N MET A 61 0.54 -18.47 -5.57
CA MET A 61 0.57 -17.03 -5.84
C MET A 61 -0.79 -16.38 -5.57
N LEU A 62 -1.89 -17.00 -6.00
CA LEU A 62 -3.24 -16.44 -5.80
C LEU A 62 -3.60 -16.29 -4.30
N PRO A 63 -3.50 -17.33 -3.45
CA PRO A 63 -3.71 -17.17 -2.01
C PRO A 63 -2.61 -16.30 -1.37
N GLY A 64 -1.38 -16.32 -1.88
CA GLY A 64 -0.30 -15.45 -1.42
C GLY A 64 -0.64 -13.97 -1.57
N VAL A 65 -1.21 -13.56 -2.72
CA VAL A 65 -1.75 -12.21 -2.92
C VAL A 65 -2.86 -11.91 -1.92
N GLY A 66 -3.79 -12.83 -1.72
CA GLY A 66 -4.90 -12.68 -0.77
C GLY A 66 -4.41 -12.48 0.67
N LEU A 67 -3.47 -13.31 1.12
CA LEU A 67 -2.82 -13.20 2.43
C LEU A 67 -2.05 -11.87 2.55
N GLY A 68 -1.32 -11.47 1.51
CA GLY A 68 -0.64 -10.18 1.44
C GLY A 68 -1.62 -9.02 1.59
N ALA A 69 -2.75 -9.05 0.89
CA ALA A 69 -3.81 -8.05 1.01
C ALA A 69 -4.41 -8.02 2.42
N VAL A 70 -4.68 -9.18 3.03
CA VAL A 70 -5.20 -9.26 4.41
C VAL A 70 -4.22 -8.65 5.41
N VAL A 71 -2.92 -8.99 5.31
CA VAL A 71 -1.87 -8.39 6.14
C VAL A 71 -1.81 -6.87 5.94
N ALA A 72 -1.91 -6.42 4.69
CA ALA A 72 -1.95 -5.00 4.37
C ALA A 72 -3.16 -4.29 5.00
N LEU A 73 -4.35 -4.89 4.95
CA LEU A 73 -5.56 -4.35 5.58
C LEU A 73 -5.41 -4.25 7.10
N VAL A 74 -4.79 -5.25 7.74
CA VAL A 74 -4.55 -5.24 9.19
C VAL A 74 -3.60 -4.10 9.58
N ILE A 75 -2.49 -3.93 8.85
CA ILE A 75 -1.49 -2.88 9.10
C ILE A 75 -2.05 -1.49 8.77
N ASP A 76 -2.70 -1.34 7.61
CA ASP A 76 -3.23 -0.05 7.15
C ASP A 76 -4.36 0.45 8.07
N ARG A 77 -5.17 -0.45 8.64
CA ARG A 77 -6.16 -0.11 9.67
C ARG A 77 -5.53 0.50 10.93
N GLN A 78 -4.29 0.13 11.26
CA GLN A 78 -3.54 0.79 12.34
C GLN A 78 -2.95 2.13 11.90
N SER A 79 -2.49 2.23 10.64
CA SER A 79 -1.93 3.45 10.06
C SER A 79 -2.96 4.57 9.91
N VAL A 80 -4.16 4.26 9.38
CA VAL A 80 -5.28 5.21 9.25
C VAL A 80 -5.70 5.76 10.62
N ARG A 81 -5.66 4.93 11.67
CA ARG A 81 -5.94 5.37 13.04
C ARG A 81 -4.87 6.30 13.61
N ARG A 82 -3.61 6.18 13.18
CA ARG A 82 -2.49 7.00 13.66
C ARG A 82 -2.26 8.28 12.84
N ALA A 83 -2.75 8.36 11.62
CA ALA A 83 -2.53 9.50 10.72
C ALA A 83 -3.36 10.77 11.04
N GLY A 84 -3.99 10.85 12.22
CA GLY A 84 -4.88 11.95 12.61
C GLY A 84 -4.21 13.20 13.18
N THR A 85 -2.89 13.41 13.01
CA THR A 85 -2.22 14.57 13.63
C THR A 85 -1.03 15.06 12.81
N ALA A 86 -1.29 15.64 11.64
CA ALA A 86 -0.35 16.55 11.00
C ALA A 86 -0.96 17.95 11.08
N MET A 87 -0.55 18.69 12.12
CA MET A 87 -0.91 20.09 12.38
C MET A 87 -0.49 20.93 11.17
N VAL A 88 -1.45 21.56 10.49
CA VAL A 88 -1.17 22.56 9.46
C VAL A 88 -1.22 23.92 10.15
N GLU A 89 -0.05 24.46 10.48
CA GLU A 89 0.09 25.86 10.90
C GLU A 89 0.09 26.71 9.62
N SER A 90 -0.95 27.52 9.41
CA SER A 90 -0.97 28.51 8.33
C SER A 90 -0.06 29.68 8.71
N VAL A 91 1.04 29.85 7.99
CA VAL A 91 1.91 31.03 8.10
C VAL A 91 1.12 32.25 7.60
N PRO A 92 0.91 33.30 8.41
CA PRO A 92 0.35 34.56 7.92
C PRO A 92 1.34 35.19 6.94
N GLU A 93 0.88 35.53 5.74
CA GLU A 93 1.59 36.49 4.89
C GLU A 93 1.38 37.87 5.52
N ASP A 94 2.38 38.32 6.27
CA ASP A 94 2.45 39.68 6.79
C ASP A 94 2.59 40.67 5.62
N GLU A 95 1.46 41.19 5.12
CA GLU A 95 1.40 42.48 4.38
C GLU A 95 1.62 43.67 5.34
N SER A 96 2.63 43.58 6.20
CA SER A 96 3.15 44.71 6.97
C SER A 96 4.26 45.37 6.17
N GLY A 97 3.88 46.23 5.23
CA GLY A 97 4.84 46.92 4.38
C GLY A 97 4.41 48.24 3.75
N GLU A 98 3.17 48.71 3.95
CA GLU A 98 2.76 50.03 3.44
C GLU A 98 2.39 50.96 4.61
N LEU A 99 3.38 51.76 5.04
CA LEU A 99 3.20 52.85 5.98
C LEU A 99 2.70 54.10 5.24
N PRO A 100 1.54 54.68 5.59
CA PRO A 100 1.07 55.92 4.99
C PRO A 100 1.69 57.16 5.67
N ALA A 101 2.23 58.07 4.85
CA ALA A 101 2.03 59.53 4.96
C ALA A 101 2.53 60.22 3.67
#